data_AF-A0A1V3U4X5-F1
#
_entry.id   AF-A0A1V3U4X5-F1
#
_cell.length_a   1.000
_cell.length_b   1.000
_cell.length_c   1.000
_cell.angle_alpha   90.00
_cell.angle_beta   90.00
_cell.angle_gamma   90.00
#
_symmetry.space_group_name_H-M   'P 1'
#
loop_
_entity.id
_entity.type
_entity.pdbx_description
1 polymer ?
#
loop_
_entity_poly.entity_id
_entity_poly.type
_entity_poly.pdbx_seq_one_letter_code
_entity_poly.pdbx_strand_id
1 'polypeptide(L)'
;MINKNREINDLLTSIKDEKLDGFSIVDFWDSDTTAIGLQINKVLVYISSYNYSMTKKYSIIIEHFDTGEVIEAEKSVSFSDTMAKIKELSKSDNKM
;
A
#
# COMPACT_ATOMS: atom_id res chain seq x y z
N MET A 1 10.21 3.72 7.58
CA MET A 1 10.00 3.09 8.90
C MET A 1 11.21 2.22 9.18
N ILE A 2 11.89 2.40 10.32
CA ILE A 2 13.25 1.84 10.52
C ILE A 2 13.28 0.30 10.41
N ASN A 3 12.17 -0.39 10.70
CA ASN A 3 12.12 -1.85 10.71
C ASN A 3 11.65 -2.50 9.41
N LYS A 4 11.30 -1.73 8.37
CA LYS A 4 10.87 -2.32 7.09
C LYS A 4 12.04 -2.55 6.15
N ASN A 5 11.87 -3.45 5.20
CA ASN A 5 12.86 -3.69 4.16
C ASN A 5 12.97 -2.48 3.22
N ARG A 6 14.00 -2.51 2.38
CA ARG A 6 14.35 -1.39 1.51
C ARG A 6 13.20 -1.05 0.57
N GLU A 7 12.60 -2.05 -0.06
CA GLU A 7 11.54 -1.89 -1.06
C GLU A 7 10.31 -1.18 -0.48
N ILE A 8 9.87 -1.59 0.71
CA ILE A 8 8.79 -0.90 1.42
C ILE A 8 9.20 0.53 1.79
N ASN A 9 10.43 0.75 2.26
CA ASN A 9 10.89 2.09 2.61
C ASN A 9 10.98 3.02 1.40
N ASP A 10 11.42 2.52 0.25
CA ASP A 10 11.48 3.26 -1.02
C ASP A 10 10.05 3.64 -1.49
N LEU A 11 9.09 2.72 -1.36
CA LEU A 11 7.68 2.97 -1.62
C LEU A 11 7.12 4.06 -0.70
N LEU A 12 7.32 3.94 0.62
CA LEU A 12 6.84 4.91 1.59
C LEU A 12 7.44 6.30 1.40
N THR A 13 8.72 6.36 1.01
CA THR A 13 9.39 7.63 0.68
C THR A 13 8.71 8.28 -0.53
N SER A 14 8.45 7.50 -1.57
CA SER A 14 7.77 8.00 -2.78
C SER A 14 6.33 8.46 -2.51
N ILE A 15 5.58 7.75 -1.66
CA ILE A 15 4.24 8.18 -1.24
C ILE A 15 4.29 9.53 -0.51
N LYS A 16 5.28 9.72 0.37
CA LYS A 16 5.47 10.98 1.10
C LYS A 16 5.87 12.14 0.17
N ASP A 17 6.76 11.88 -0.78
CA ASP A 17 7.24 12.89 -1.73
C ASP A 17 6.13 13.40 -2.66
N GLU A 18 5.17 12.53 -3.00
CA GLU A 18 3.98 12.87 -3.79
C GLU A 18 2.97 13.75 -3.04
N LYS A 19 3.18 14.00 -1.73
CA LYS A 19 2.29 14.79 -0.87
C LYS A 19 0.83 14.34 -0.97
N LEU A 20 0.61 13.03 -0.97
CA LEU A 20 -0.74 12.49 -0.95
C LEU A 20 -1.38 12.81 0.40
N ASP A 21 -2.55 13.44 0.37
CA ASP A 21 -3.36 13.68 1.56
C ASP A 21 -4.31 12.49 1.82
N GLY A 22 -4.82 12.39 3.05
CA GLY A 22 -5.91 11.45 3.38
C GLY A 22 -5.51 9.99 3.51
N PHE A 23 -4.20 9.68 3.64
CA PHE A 23 -3.75 8.33 3.94
C PHE A 23 -3.14 8.21 5.33
N SER A 24 -3.27 7.04 5.94
CA SER A 24 -2.58 6.65 7.17
C SER A 24 -1.86 5.33 6.93
N ILE A 25 -0.61 5.26 7.38
CA ILE A 25 0.13 3.99 7.38
C ILE A 25 -0.39 3.19 8.59
N VAL A 26 -0.98 2.03 8.33
CA VAL A 26 -1.51 1.12 9.33
C VAL A 26 -0.68 -0.16 9.29
N ASP A 27 0.32 -0.20 10.15
CA ASP A 27 1.25 -1.32 10.25
C ASP A 27 0.75 -2.31 11.32
N PHE A 28 0.02 -3.33 10.88
CA PHE A 28 -0.59 -4.29 11.80
C PHE A 28 0.39 -5.35 12.33
N TRP A 29 1.60 -5.44 11.78
CA TRP A 29 2.54 -6.53 12.05
C TRP A 29 3.98 -6.01 12.24
N ASP A 30 4.32 -5.63 13.47
CA ASP A 30 5.63 -5.06 13.83
C ASP A 30 6.83 -5.95 13.44
N SER A 31 6.63 -7.27 13.36
CA SER A 31 7.67 -8.24 12.99
C SER A 31 7.76 -8.51 11.48
N ASP A 32 6.75 -8.14 10.69
CA ASP A 32 6.80 -8.28 9.24
C ASP A 32 7.54 -7.08 8.65
N THR A 33 8.76 -7.30 8.20
CA THR A 33 9.56 -6.22 7.60
C THR A 33 9.17 -5.94 6.13
N THR A 34 8.40 -6.82 5.52
CA THR A 34 8.13 -6.85 4.08
C THR A 34 6.74 -6.38 3.71
N ALA A 35 5.81 -6.25 4.66
CA ALA A 35 4.46 -5.80 4.39
C ALA A 35 4.08 -4.53 5.17
N ILE A 36 3.17 -3.75 4.60
CA ILE A 36 2.52 -2.60 5.26
C ILE A 36 1.05 -2.52 4.84
N GLY A 37 0.21 -1.92 5.68
CA GLY A 37 -1.12 -1.47 5.30
C GLY A 37 -1.15 0.05 5.07
N LEU A 38 -1.87 0.49 4.05
CA LEU A 38 -2.25 1.89 3.83
C LEU A 38 -3.75 2.01 3.95
N GLN A 39 -4.21 2.74 4.95
CA GLN A 39 -5.58 3.17 5.02
C GLN A 39 -5.73 4.43 4.17
N ILE A 40 -6.67 4.39 3.23
CA ILE A 40 -7.08 5.53 2.42
C ILE A 40 -8.61 5.57 2.53
N ASN A 41 -9.10 6.47 3.38
CA ASN A 41 -10.53 6.59 3.69
C ASN A 41 -11.11 5.28 4.27
N LYS A 42 -12.09 4.69 3.58
CA LYS A 42 -12.71 3.40 3.95
C LYS A 42 -12.07 2.19 3.29
N VAL A 43 -10.92 2.38 2.64
CA VAL A 43 -10.19 1.34 1.94
C VAL A 43 -8.88 1.06 2.64
N LEU A 44 -8.54 -0.22 2.75
CA LEU A 44 -7.26 -0.72 3.21
C LEU A 44 -6.52 -1.35 2.04
N VAL A 45 -5.31 -0.87 1.79
CA VAL A 45 -4.39 -1.44 0.80
C VAL A 45 -3.28 -2.15 1.54
N TYR A 46 -3.29 -3.49 1.50
CA TYR A 46 -2.16 -4.29 1.95
C TYR A 46 -1.14 -4.40 0.82
N ILE A 47 0.14 -4.14 1.15
CA ILE A 47 1.24 -4.16 0.19
C ILE A 47 2.37 -4.98 0.79
N SER A 48 2.80 -6.03 0.09
CA SER A 48 3.93 -6.87 0.48
C SER A 48 5.02 -6.90 -0.60
N SER A 49 6.26 -6.75 -0.17
CA SER A 49 7.47 -6.85 -0.98
C SER A 49 8.18 -8.20 -0.83
N TYR A 50 7.57 -9.19 -0.18
CA TYR A 50 8.18 -10.50 0.11
C TYR A 50 8.84 -11.14 -1.13
N ASN A 51 8.14 -11.12 -2.27
CA ASN A 51 8.64 -11.68 -3.54
C ASN A 51 9.30 -10.64 -4.47
N TYR A 52 9.51 -9.40 -4.02
CA TYR A 52 9.97 -8.32 -4.88
C TYR A 52 11.39 -8.55 -5.40
N SER A 53 12.28 -9.12 -4.59
CA SER A 53 13.67 -9.39 -5.00
C SER A 53 13.74 -10.23 -6.27
N MET A 54 12.85 -11.23 -6.39
CA MET A 54 12.74 -12.17 -7.50
C MET A 54 11.88 -11.64 -8.66
N THR A 55 10.75 -11.01 -8.36
CA THR A 55 9.73 -10.68 -9.36
C THR A 55 9.74 -9.22 -9.81
N LYS A 56 10.39 -8.35 -9.04
CA LYS A 56 10.30 -6.88 -9.13
C LYS A 56 8.86 -6.36 -9.02
N LYS A 57 8.01 -7.08 -8.29
CA LYS A 57 6.60 -6.78 -8.06
C LYS A 57 6.25 -6.87 -6.59
N TYR A 58 5.28 -6.05 -6.18
CA TYR A 58 4.59 -6.13 -4.89
C TYR A 58 3.37 -7.04 -5.02
N SER A 59 3.04 -7.78 -3.96
CA SER A 59 1.69 -8.33 -3.79
C SER A 59 0.81 -7.27 -3.17
N ILE A 60 -0.38 -7.04 -3.74
CA ILE A 60 -1.37 -6.12 -3.18
C ILE A 60 -2.74 -6.78 -3.02
N ILE A 61 -3.40 -6.47 -1.91
CA ILE A 61 -4.80 -6.84 -1.62
C ILE A 61 -5.51 -5.55 -1.20
N ILE A 62 -6.75 -5.36 -1.66
CA ILE A 62 -7.55 -4.18 -1.31
C ILE A 62 -8.83 -4.65 -0.65
N GLU A 63 -9.13 -4.08 0.51
CA GLU A 63 -10.27 -4.46 1.33
C GLU A 63 -10.99 -3.22 1.86
N HIS A 64 -12.23 -3.41 2.28
CA HIS A 64 -12.93 -2.42 3.10
C HIS A 64 -12.30 -2.37 4.49
N PHE A 65 -11.86 -1.20 4.92
CA PHE A 65 -11.14 -1.02 6.19
C PHE A 65 -11.98 -1.44 7.41
N ASP A 66 -13.29 -1.16 7.38
CA ASP A 66 -14.17 -1.43 8.52
C ASP A 66 -14.64 -2.90 8.60
N THR A 67 -14.76 -3.58 7.45
CA THR A 67 -15.40 -4.91 7.37
C THR A 67 -14.42 -6.03 7.03
N GLY A 68 -13.25 -5.72 6.49
CA GLY A 68 -12.31 -6.71 5.94
C GLY A 68 -12.82 -7.40 4.68
N GLU A 69 -13.90 -6.90 4.06
CA GLU A 69 -14.40 -7.47 2.81
C GLU A 69 -13.44 -7.15 1.67
N VAL A 70 -13.01 -8.19 0.94
CA VAL A 70 -12.08 -8.06 -0.18
C VAL A 70 -12.75 -7.35 -1.35
N ILE A 71 -12.24 -6.17 -1.69
CA ILE A 71 -12.63 -5.38 -2.86
C ILE A 71 -11.84 -5.86 -4.09
N GLU A 72 -10.53 -6.03 -3.93
CA GLU A 72 -9.65 -6.63 -4.94
C GLU A 72 -8.77 -7.69 -4.30
N ALA A 73 -8.89 -8.92 -4.81
CA ALA A 73 -8.07 -10.05 -4.40
C ALA A 73 -6.59 -9.84 -4.73
N GLU A 74 -5.73 -10.68 -4.14
CA GLU A 74 -4.29 -10.58 -4.28
C GLU A 74 -3.85 -10.54 -5.74
N LYS A 75 -3.01 -9.56 -6.06
CA LYS A 75 -2.32 -9.46 -7.37
C LYS A 75 -0.90 -8.97 -7.24
N SER A 76 -0.03 -9.42 -8.14
CA SER A 76 1.35 -8.96 -8.22
C SER A 76 1.49 -7.80 -9.21
N VAL A 77 1.91 -6.64 -8.72
CA VAL A 77 1.97 -5.38 -9.48
C VAL A 77 3.33 -4.73 -9.39
N SER A 78 3.70 -3.95 -10.42
CA SER A 78 4.97 -3.21 -10.41
C SER A 78 4.95 -2.05 -9.40
N PHE A 79 6.11 -1.47 -9.13
CA PHE A 79 6.20 -0.24 -8.33
C PHE A 79 5.35 0.90 -8.89
N SER A 80 5.43 1.15 -10.20
CA SER A 80 4.68 2.22 -10.86
C SER A 80 3.18 2.01 -10.78
N ASP A 81 2.72 0.76 -10.93
CA ASP A 81 1.29 0.42 -10.84
C ASP A 81 0.79 0.53 -9.40
N THR A 82 1.62 0.15 -8.43
CA THR A 82 1.32 0.32 -6.99
C THR A 82 1.12 1.79 -6.67
N MET A 83 2.05 2.65 -7.10
CA MET A 83 1.93 4.11 -6.92
C MET A 83 0.72 4.69 -7.65
N ALA A 84 0.45 4.26 -8.89
CA ALA A 84 -0.72 4.72 -9.64
C ALA A 84 -2.02 4.37 -8.92
N LYS A 85 -2.13 3.15 -8.38
CA LYS A 85 -3.30 2.69 -7.64
C LYS A 85 -3.52 3.47 -6.34
N ILE A 86 -2.47 3.72 -5.57
CA ILE A 86 -2.54 4.54 -4.35
C ILE A 86 -3.03 5.95 -4.68
N LYS A 87 -2.50 6.56 -5.76
CA LYS A 87 -2.94 7.90 -6.21
C LYS A 87 -4.38 7.94 -6.70
N GLU A 88 -4.85 6.87 -7.35
CA GLU A 88 -6.25 6.75 -7.78
C GLU A 88 -7.19 6.72 -6.58
N LEU A 89 -6.86 5.91 -5.58
CA LEU A 89 -7.62 5.80 -4.34
C LEU A 89 -7.62 7.11 -3.55
N SER A 90 -6.49 7.82 -3.47
CA SER A 90 -6.41 9.09 -2.75
C SER A 90 -7.17 10.24 -3.43
N LYS A 91 -7.37 10.18 -4.75
CA LYS A 91 -8.12 11.21 -5.51
C LYS A 91 -9.63 11.01 -5.49
N SER A 92 -10.09 9.79 -5.26
CA SER A 92 -11.52 9.44 -5.34
C SER A 92 -12.37 10.13 -4.27
N ASP A 93 -11.73 10.65 -3.22
CA ASP A 93 -12.40 11.42 -2.16
C ASP A 93 -12.58 12.92 -2.46
N ASN A 94 -11.87 13.48 -3.45
CA ASN A 94 -12.05 14.89 -3.84
C ASN A 94 -13.24 15.12 -4.80
N LYS A 95 -14.15 14.14 -4.92
CA LYS A 95 -15.33 14.20 -5.80
C LYS A 95 -16.68 14.22 -5.07
N MET A 96 -16.70 14.36 -3.74
CA MET A 96 -17.94 14.56 -2.97
C MET A 96 -18.11 16.01 -2.53
#